data_AF-A0A0J9U184-F1
#
_entry.id   AF-A0A0J9U184-F1
#
_cell.length_a   1.000
_cell.length_b   1.000
_cell.length_c   1.000
_cell.angle_alpha   90.00
_cell.angle_beta   90.00
_cell.angle_gamma   90.00
#
_symmetry.space_group_name_H-M   'P 1'
#
loop_
_entity.id
_entity.type
_entity.pdbx_description
1 polymer ?
#
loop_
_entity_poly.entity_id
_entity_poly.type
_entity_poly.pdbx_seq_one_letter_code
_entity_poly.pdbx_strand_id
1 'polypeptide(L)'
;MSNEEKDFSVNKIKEYKFIHESSFYKIFNEFDWRCDYHEYRDDKDSCYPVEEKERKFTSSDEVDNLLKTLYSNLYRVYFTKERTGNDYFDNNQIEVKKMGCIYLKYWLYDQITSKSFSESQITEFFNGINTHIKGKIRTFPEDHCNFNNLSLDEVKSIKKLYAFNAIIYTGYNISDACKNKGCNYDYLEEALIEFINSIKKCSSDSSNNAYCNEFNEFLSVCNDGNTYSGISINDVYKGYSTDRSNKYLSVEKYKEKPLYIYIKNNKWLKFDKISHLLHTENSTTIVATSVVGSAVGLSSIFYYLYKVSLNPI
;
A
#
# COMPACT_ATOMS: atom_id res chain seq x y z
N MET A 1 12.24 14.39 -21.02
CA MET A 1 11.39 13.97 -19.89
C MET A 1 12.10 14.42 -18.63
N SER A 2 11.47 15.19 -17.75
CA SER A 2 12.14 15.60 -16.50
C SER A 2 12.37 14.34 -15.66
N ASN A 3 13.61 14.15 -15.19
CA ASN A 3 14.02 13.08 -14.27
C ASN A 3 13.57 13.38 -12.83
N GLU A 4 12.44 14.08 -12.65
CA GLU A 4 11.97 14.44 -11.32
C GLU A 4 11.14 13.28 -10.77
N GLU A 5 11.60 12.71 -9.66
CA GLU A 5 10.89 11.64 -8.95
C GLU A 5 9.49 12.14 -8.58
N LYS A 6 8.48 11.34 -8.89
CA LYS A 6 7.10 11.72 -8.64
C LYS A 6 6.79 11.73 -7.14
N ASP A 7 6.04 12.73 -6.69
CA ASP A 7 5.63 12.83 -5.28
C ASP A 7 4.44 11.92 -4.94
N PHE A 8 4.69 10.87 -4.14
CA PHE A 8 3.68 9.94 -3.62
C PHE A 8 3.19 10.31 -2.20
N SER A 9 3.35 11.57 -1.78
CA SER A 9 2.83 12.05 -0.50
C SER A 9 1.32 12.08 -0.42
N VAL A 10 0.76 12.01 0.80
CA VAL A 10 -0.69 12.16 0.97
C VAL A 10 -1.17 13.51 0.45
N ASN A 11 -0.34 14.55 0.62
CA ASN A 11 -0.63 15.90 0.17
C ASN A 11 -0.79 15.97 -1.34
N LYS A 12 -0.03 15.16 -2.08
CA LYS A 12 -0.18 15.08 -3.52
C LYS A 12 -1.40 14.28 -3.93
N ILE A 13 -1.60 13.10 -3.33
CA ILE A 13 -2.65 12.19 -3.79
C ILE A 13 -4.05 12.65 -3.32
N LYS A 14 -4.17 13.43 -2.25
CA LYS A 14 -5.45 14.02 -1.81
C LYS A 14 -5.98 15.10 -2.75
N GLU A 15 -5.19 15.59 -3.70
CA GLU A 15 -5.68 16.46 -4.78
C GLU A 15 -6.76 15.76 -5.62
N TYR A 16 -6.75 14.43 -5.67
CA TYR A 16 -7.85 13.65 -6.23
C TYR A 16 -9.06 13.69 -5.29
N LYS A 17 -10.17 14.29 -5.74
CA LYS A 17 -11.39 14.44 -4.95
C LYS A 17 -11.86 13.13 -4.29
N PHE A 18 -11.79 12.03 -5.02
CA PHE A 18 -12.20 10.72 -4.52
C PHE A 18 -11.31 10.21 -3.36
N ILE A 19 -10.03 10.60 -3.33
CA ILE A 19 -9.15 10.32 -2.18
C ILE A 19 -9.58 11.16 -1.00
N HIS A 20 -9.73 12.47 -1.19
CA HIS A 20 -10.12 13.37 -0.11
C HIS A 20 -11.43 12.96 0.58
N GLU A 21 -12.39 12.44 -0.17
CA GLU A 21 -13.70 12.01 0.37
C GLU A 21 -13.69 10.56 0.93
N SER A 22 -12.61 9.81 0.72
CA SER A 22 -12.52 8.38 1.08
C SER A 22 -12.34 8.12 2.57
N SER A 23 -12.73 6.91 3.00
CA SER A 23 -12.41 6.38 4.34
C SER A 23 -10.90 6.33 4.60
N PHE A 24 -10.10 5.96 3.59
CA PHE A 24 -8.64 6.00 3.66
C PHE A 24 -8.13 7.37 4.14
N TYR A 25 -8.52 8.46 3.47
CA TYR A 25 -8.01 9.78 3.82
C TYR A 25 -8.51 10.26 5.19
N LYS A 26 -9.77 9.94 5.54
CA LYS A 26 -10.31 10.24 6.88
C LYS A 26 -9.50 9.56 7.97
N ILE A 27 -9.20 8.27 7.82
CA ILE A 27 -8.35 7.52 8.77
C ILE A 27 -6.93 8.09 8.78
N PHE A 28 -6.36 8.39 7.62
CA PHE A 28 -5.01 8.93 7.52
C PHE A 28 -4.90 10.29 8.24
N ASN A 29 -5.86 11.19 8.00
CA ASN A 29 -5.88 12.53 8.59
C ASN A 29 -6.04 12.50 10.11
N GLU A 30 -6.71 11.48 10.65
CA GLU A 30 -6.83 11.24 12.09
C GLU A 30 -5.45 11.11 12.76
N PHE A 31 -4.46 10.56 12.06
CA PHE A 31 -3.10 10.39 12.60
C PHE A 31 -2.34 11.70 12.82
N ASP A 32 -2.77 12.81 12.21
CA ASP A 32 -2.21 14.14 12.42
C ASP A 32 -2.77 14.82 13.67
N TRP A 33 -3.86 14.30 14.24
CA TRP A 33 -4.49 14.88 15.42
C TRP A 33 -3.66 14.55 16.66
N ARG A 34 -3.57 15.53 17.56
CA ARG A 34 -2.87 15.36 18.84
C ARG A 34 -3.61 14.37 19.71
N CYS A 35 -2.88 13.58 20.49
CA CYS A 35 -3.48 12.62 21.44
C CYS A 35 -4.38 13.27 22.50
N ASP A 36 -4.22 14.57 22.77
CA ASP A 36 -5.04 15.35 23.71
C ASP A 36 -6.12 16.17 23.00
N TYR A 37 -6.49 15.77 21.79
CA TYR A 37 -7.55 16.43 21.05
C TYR A 37 -8.88 16.36 21.80
N HIS A 38 -9.55 17.51 21.91
CA HIS A 38 -10.71 17.71 22.79
C HIS A 38 -11.94 16.83 22.47
N GLU A 39 -12.03 16.25 21.27
CA GLU A 39 -13.12 15.32 20.94
C GLU A 39 -12.86 13.89 21.44
N TYR A 40 -11.60 13.55 21.76
CA TYR A 40 -11.28 12.24 22.35
C TYR A 40 -11.76 12.19 23.80
N ARG A 41 -12.53 11.14 24.09
CA ARG A 41 -13.08 10.85 25.43
C ARG A 41 -12.35 9.69 26.08
N ASP A 42 -11.03 9.69 25.95
CA ASP A 42 -10.14 8.61 26.42
C ASP A 42 -9.27 9.03 27.59
N ASP A 43 -9.57 10.16 28.25
CA ASP A 43 -8.80 10.71 29.37
C ASP A 43 -7.29 10.84 29.11
N LYS A 44 -6.90 11.03 27.84
CA LYS A 44 -5.50 11.07 27.36
C LYS A 44 -4.78 9.72 27.46
N ASP A 45 -5.49 8.60 27.54
CA ASP A 45 -4.91 7.27 27.52
C ASP A 45 -4.10 7.01 26.23
N SER A 46 -4.53 7.59 25.11
CA SER A 46 -3.76 7.51 23.86
C SER A 46 -2.49 8.36 23.86
N CYS A 47 -2.28 9.27 24.81
CA CYS A 47 -1.06 10.05 24.86
C CYS A 47 0.12 9.24 25.37
N TYR A 48 1.30 9.52 24.81
CA TYR A 48 2.55 9.05 25.40
C TYR A 48 2.65 9.43 26.88
N PRO A 49 3.03 8.51 27.80
CA PRO A 49 2.97 8.74 29.25
C PRO A 49 3.67 10.02 29.69
N VAL A 50 2.98 10.82 30.51
CA VAL A 50 3.44 12.16 30.95
C VAL A 50 4.77 12.10 31.68
N GLU A 51 4.97 11.09 32.53
CA GLU A 51 6.22 10.86 33.27
C GLU A 51 7.45 10.69 32.36
N GLU A 52 7.22 10.29 31.10
CA GLU A 52 8.27 10.06 30.11
C GLU A 52 8.30 11.14 29.00
N LYS A 53 7.39 12.14 29.02
CA LYS A 53 7.31 13.18 27.99
C LYS A 53 8.54 14.08 27.91
N GLU A 54 9.17 14.37 29.05
CA GLU A 54 10.38 15.21 29.13
C GLU A 54 11.67 14.41 28.86
N ARG A 55 11.58 13.08 28.78
CA ARG A 55 12.75 12.26 28.46
C ARG A 55 13.07 12.39 26.97
N LYS A 56 14.33 12.67 26.71
CA LYS A 56 14.94 12.60 25.38
C LYS A 56 15.30 11.15 25.08
N PHE A 57 14.84 10.61 23.95
CA PHE A 57 15.08 9.20 23.57
C PHE A 57 16.28 9.08 22.64
N THR A 58 16.39 9.99 21.68
CA THR A 58 17.46 9.99 20.68
C THR A 58 18.22 11.31 20.67
N SER A 59 19.18 11.47 19.76
CA SER A 59 19.90 12.74 19.64
C SER A 59 19.03 13.85 19.02
N SER A 60 17.94 13.49 18.34
CA SER A 60 17.10 14.36 17.53
C SER A 60 15.70 14.56 18.14
N ASP A 61 15.36 15.80 18.46
CA ASP A 61 14.04 16.14 19.01
C ASP A 61 12.90 15.84 18.01
N GLU A 62 13.17 15.92 16.70
CA GLU A 62 12.21 15.56 15.65
C GLU A 62 11.90 14.07 15.65
N VAL A 63 12.92 13.22 15.85
CA VAL A 63 12.77 11.77 15.97
C VAL A 63 11.96 11.42 17.22
N ASP A 64 12.30 12.03 18.36
CA ASP A 64 11.56 11.85 19.61
C ASP A 64 10.09 12.24 19.49
N ASN A 65 9.81 13.39 18.85
CA ASN A 65 8.45 13.85 18.62
C ASN A 65 7.68 12.88 17.72
N LEU A 66 8.31 12.37 16.65
CA LEU A 66 7.68 11.38 15.77
C LEU A 66 7.41 10.06 16.50
N LEU A 67 8.31 9.60 17.38
CA LEU A 67 8.10 8.40 18.20
C LEU A 67 6.92 8.57 19.16
N LYS A 68 6.79 9.72 19.83
CA LYS A 68 5.67 10.03 20.73
C LYS A 68 4.34 10.09 19.98
N THR A 69 4.33 10.65 18.77
CA THR A 69 3.15 10.63 17.91
C THR A 69 2.83 9.21 17.43
N LEU A 70 3.83 8.43 17.03
CA LEU A 70 3.64 7.04 16.63
C LEU A 70 3.03 6.20 17.76
N TYR A 71 3.51 6.34 19.00
CA TYR A 71 2.89 5.69 20.16
C TYR A 71 1.39 5.97 20.22
N SER A 72 1.03 7.25 20.09
CA SER A 72 -0.35 7.69 20.21
C SER A 72 -1.21 7.12 19.08
N ASN A 73 -0.67 7.06 17.87
CA ASN A 73 -1.37 6.51 16.71
C ASN A 73 -1.53 4.99 16.82
N LEU A 74 -0.52 4.29 17.34
CA LEU A 74 -0.59 2.85 17.62
C LEU A 74 -1.65 2.54 18.66
N TYR A 75 -1.71 3.29 19.76
CA TYR A 75 -2.74 3.14 20.77
C TYR A 75 -4.14 3.18 20.14
N ARG A 76 -4.40 4.22 19.33
CA ARG A 76 -5.70 4.43 18.68
C ARG A 76 -6.05 3.27 17.74
N VAL A 77 -5.10 2.82 16.92
CA VAL A 77 -5.29 1.67 16.01
C VAL A 77 -5.56 0.39 16.81
N TYR A 78 -4.80 0.13 17.88
CA TYR A 78 -4.92 -1.08 18.69
C TYR A 78 -6.25 -1.12 19.43
N PHE A 79 -6.64 0.01 20.02
CA PHE A 79 -7.96 0.19 20.66
C PHE A 79 -9.09 -0.17 19.69
N THR A 80 -9.01 0.37 18.48
CA THR A 80 -10.03 0.16 17.43
C THR A 80 -10.04 -1.28 16.94
N LYS A 81 -8.88 -1.96 16.92
CA LYS A 81 -8.76 -3.38 16.57
C LYS A 81 -9.43 -4.29 17.59
N GLU A 82 -9.19 -4.06 18.88
CA GLU A 82 -9.65 -4.96 19.95
C GLU A 82 -11.09 -4.69 20.41
N ARG A 83 -11.57 -3.45 20.33
CA ARG A 83 -12.89 -3.09 20.87
C ARG A 83 -13.99 -3.03 19.82
N THR A 84 -15.23 -3.10 20.30
CA THR A 84 -16.44 -2.94 19.49
C THR A 84 -16.82 -1.47 19.27
N GLY A 85 -16.34 -0.56 20.12
CA GLY A 85 -16.42 0.90 19.93
C GLY A 85 -15.17 1.50 19.29
N ASN A 86 -15.21 2.80 19.02
CA ASN A 86 -14.10 3.57 18.45
C ASN A 86 -14.27 5.05 18.79
N ASP A 87 -13.37 5.59 19.62
CA ASP A 87 -13.39 7.01 20.01
C ASP A 87 -12.56 7.90 19.06
N TYR A 88 -11.92 7.29 18.04
CA TYR A 88 -10.91 7.94 17.22
C TYR A 88 -11.27 8.03 15.74
N PHE A 89 -11.64 6.91 15.11
CA PHE A 89 -11.81 6.85 13.65
C PHE A 89 -13.28 6.89 13.16
N ASP A 90 -14.18 7.56 13.88
CA ASP A 90 -15.62 7.65 13.58
C ASP A 90 -16.23 6.32 13.05
N ASN A 91 -16.94 6.40 11.91
CA ASN A 91 -17.59 5.31 11.19
C ASN A 91 -16.63 4.42 10.40
N ASN A 92 -15.30 4.62 10.51
CA ASN A 92 -14.30 3.88 9.73
C ASN A 92 -13.70 2.68 10.48
N GLN A 93 -14.27 2.30 11.64
CA GLN A 93 -13.76 1.21 12.49
C GLN A 93 -13.48 -0.10 11.73
N ILE A 94 -14.39 -0.52 10.84
CA ILE A 94 -14.24 -1.78 10.09
C ILE A 94 -13.00 -1.73 9.19
N GLU A 95 -12.78 -0.60 8.51
CA GLU A 95 -11.62 -0.41 7.67
C GLU A 95 -10.34 -0.32 8.50
N VAL A 96 -10.34 0.39 9.65
CA VAL A 96 -9.19 0.43 10.56
C VAL A 96 -8.81 -0.96 11.09
N LYS A 97 -9.80 -1.80 11.42
CA LYS A 97 -9.55 -3.20 11.85
C LYS A 97 -8.74 -3.99 10.80
N LYS A 98 -8.95 -3.70 9.52
CA LYS A 98 -8.30 -4.40 8.40
C LYS A 98 -7.03 -3.71 7.91
N MET A 99 -7.03 -2.38 7.87
CA MET A 99 -6.05 -1.56 7.17
C MET A 99 -5.31 -0.56 8.07
N GLY A 100 -5.68 -0.43 9.34
CA GLY A 100 -5.15 0.58 10.24
C GLY A 100 -3.62 0.60 10.32
N CYS A 101 -2.98 -0.57 10.41
CA CYS A 101 -1.51 -0.67 10.41
C CYS A 101 -0.90 -0.22 9.08
N ILE A 102 -1.53 -0.57 7.96
CA ILE A 102 -1.06 -0.21 6.63
C ILE A 102 -1.15 1.30 6.42
N TYR A 103 -2.26 1.91 6.82
CA TYR A 103 -2.44 3.36 6.74
C TYR A 103 -1.52 4.10 7.70
N LEU A 104 -1.29 3.57 8.91
CA LEU A 104 -0.34 4.13 9.85
C LEU A 104 1.10 4.07 9.34
N LYS A 105 1.51 2.96 8.71
CA LYS A 105 2.82 2.85 8.06
C LYS A 105 2.97 3.84 6.93
N TYR A 106 1.93 3.98 6.09
CA TYR A 106 1.95 4.98 5.03
C TYR A 106 2.10 6.40 5.60
N TRP A 107 1.30 6.75 6.61
CA TRP A 107 1.41 8.03 7.31
C TRP A 107 2.83 8.24 7.86
N LEU A 108 3.38 7.23 8.53
CA LEU A 108 4.71 7.31 9.12
C LEU A 108 5.79 7.55 8.07
N TYR A 109 5.76 6.83 6.96
CA TYR A 109 6.74 6.99 5.88
C TYR A 109 6.58 8.33 5.15
N ASP A 110 5.36 8.86 5.08
CA ASP A 110 5.13 10.22 4.58
C ASP A 110 5.69 11.28 5.53
N GLN A 111 5.57 11.09 6.86
CA GLN A 111 6.18 11.97 7.86
C GLN A 111 7.71 11.95 7.80
N ILE A 112 8.33 10.76 7.69
CA ILE A 112 9.80 10.62 7.59
C ILE A 112 10.33 11.34 6.35
N THR A 113 9.67 11.12 5.20
CA THR A 113 10.10 11.72 3.93
C THR A 113 9.81 13.22 3.85
N SER A 114 8.67 13.69 4.34
CA SER A 114 8.33 15.12 4.33
C SER A 114 9.20 15.95 5.29
N LYS A 115 9.55 15.40 6.46
CA LYS A 115 10.50 16.02 7.39
C LYS A 115 11.97 15.88 6.96
N SER A 116 12.23 15.22 5.82
CA SER A 116 13.56 15.08 5.24
C SER A 116 14.57 14.45 6.22
N PHE A 117 14.15 13.42 6.95
CA PHE A 117 15.03 12.71 7.89
C PHE A 117 16.26 12.16 7.17
N SER A 118 17.43 12.35 7.79
CA SER A 118 18.67 11.70 7.37
C SER A 118 18.69 10.21 7.70
N GLU A 119 19.58 9.44 7.07
CA GLU A 119 19.76 8.00 7.38
C GLU A 119 20.07 7.74 8.87
N SER A 120 20.81 8.65 9.52
CA SER A 120 21.06 8.56 10.96
C SER A 120 19.79 8.73 11.78
N GLN A 121 18.94 9.72 11.44
CA GLN A 121 17.67 9.93 12.12
C GLN A 121 16.70 8.77 11.88
N ILE A 122 16.69 8.18 10.68
CA ILE A 122 15.89 6.99 10.37
C ILE A 122 16.34 5.79 11.20
N THR A 123 17.65 5.58 11.29
CA THR A 123 18.24 4.52 12.13
C THR A 123 17.87 4.72 13.60
N GLU A 124 18.03 5.94 14.12
CA GLU A 124 17.61 6.29 15.48
C GLU A 124 16.12 6.06 15.70
N PHE A 125 15.29 6.44 14.73
CA PHE A 125 13.84 6.29 14.78
C PHE A 125 13.42 4.81 14.87
N PHE A 126 13.90 3.95 13.97
CA PHE A 126 13.57 2.52 13.99
C PHE A 126 14.12 1.80 15.23
N ASN A 127 15.30 2.20 15.72
CA ASN A 127 15.81 1.73 17.01
C ASN A 127 14.88 2.17 18.15
N GLY A 128 14.44 3.42 18.13
CA GLY A 128 13.52 4.00 19.10
C GLY A 128 12.17 3.30 19.18
N ILE A 129 11.64 2.79 18.05
CA ILE A 129 10.44 1.95 18.06
C ILE A 129 10.68 0.70 18.93
N ASN A 130 11.80 0.01 18.74
CA ASN A 130 12.11 -1.22 19.47
C ASN A 130 12.38 -0.99 20.96
N THR A 131 12.99 0.14 21.33
CA THR A 131 13.38 0.42 22.72
C THR A 131 12.33 1.16 23.53
N HIS A 132 11.54 2.03 22.90
CA HIS A 132 10.64 2.99 23.58
C HIS A 132 9.16 2.83 23.25
N ILE A 133 8.79 2.03 22.25
CA ILE A 133 7.40 1.87 21.81
C ILE A 133 6.93 0.43 21.97
N LYS A 134 7.69 -0.55 21.47
CA LYS A 134 7.34 -1.97 21.48
C LYS A 134 7.04 -2.47 22.90
N GLY A 135 5.86 -3.07 23.09
CA GLY A 135 5.42 -3.55 24.41
C GLY A 135 5.21 -2.47 25.49
N LYS A 136 5.22 -1.18 25.12
CA LYS A 136 4.98 -0.06 26.06
C LYS A 136 3.51 0.38 26.10
N ILE A 137 2.68 -0.08 25.18
CA ILE A 137 1.23 0.15 25.18
C ILE A 137 0.55 -0.94 26.04
N ARG A 138 0.70 -0.84 27.37
CA ARG A 138 0.34 -1.89 28.33
C ARG A 138 -1.14 -2.30 28.34
N THR A 139 -2.01 -1.44 27.81
CA THR A 139 -3.45 -1.72 27.68
C THR A 139 -3.73 -2.92 26.76
N PHE A 140 -2.83 -3.20 25.81
CA PHE A 140 -3.01 -4.25 24.81
C PHE A 140 -1.94 -5.34 24.98
N PRO A 141 -2.33 -6.64 25.01
CA PRO A 141 -1.40 -7.73 25.26
C PRO A 141 -0.45 -8.02 24.09
N GLU A 142 -0.83 -7.62 22.88
CA GLU A 142 -0.10 -7.89 21.64
C GLU A 142 0.11 -6.62 20.82
N ASP A 143 1.28 -6.53 20.18
CA ASP A 143 1.55 -5.49 19.18
C ASP A 143 0.87 -5.86 17.86
N HIS A 144 -0.12 -5.07 17.45
CA HIS A 144 -0.90 -5.34 16.23
C HIS A 144 -0.24 -4.87 14.94
N CYS A 145 0.79 -4.02 15.03
CA CYS A 145 1.53 -3.50 13.88
C CYS A 145 3.04 -3.77 14.07
N ASN A 146 3.68 -4.32 13.04
CA ASN A 146 5.12 -4.58 13.04
C ASN A 146 5.86 -3.51 12.24
N PHE A 147 7.06 -3.13 12.64
CA PHE A 147 7.90 -2.19 11.89
C PHE A 147 9.29 -2.79 11.72
N ASN A 148 9.71 -2.98 10.47
CA ASN A 148 11.08 -3.39 10.15
C ASN A 148 11.96 -2.16 9.93
N ASN A 149 13.25 -2.29 10.23
CA ASN A 149 14.22 -1.21 10.06
C ASN A 149 14.56 -1.02 8.57
N LEU A 150 14.10 0.08 7.98
CA LEU A 150 14.28 0.40 6.56
C LEU A 150 15.28 1.54 6.37
N SER A 151 16.00 1.55 5.24
CA SER A 151 16.73 2.76 4.79
C SER A 151 15.79 3.82 4.24
N LEU A 152 16.27 5.04 3.97
CA LEU A 152 15.45 6.10 3.37
C LEU A 152 14.86 5.69 2.01
N ASP A 153 15.68 5.06 1.15
CA ASP A 153 15.23 4.61 -0.17
C ASP A 153 14.17 3.50 -0.07
N GLU A 154 14.30 2.63 0.93
CA GLU A 154 13.31 1.59 1.23
C GLU A 154 12.01 2.17 1.78
N VAL A 155 12.08 3.18 2.66
CA VAL A 155 10.92 3.95 3.13
C VAL A 155 10.20 4.60 1.95
N LYS A 156 10.94 5.27 1.04
CA LYS A 156 10.37 5.88 -0.16
C LYS A 156 9.68 4.84 -1.05
N SER A 157 10.35 3.72 -1.32
CA SER A 157 9.82 2.64 -2.14
C SER A 157 8.50 2.07 -1.58
N ILE A 158 8.46 1.67 -0.30
CA ILE A 158 7.25 1.15 0.33
C ILE A 158 6.14 2.21 0.37
N LYS A 159 6.49 3.49 0.60
CA LYS A 159 5.55 4.61 0.54
C LYS A 159 4.83 4.68 -0.82
N LYS A 160 5.54 4.50 -1.93
CA LYS A 160 4.94 4.47 -3.28
C LYS A 160 3.90 3.36 -3.41
N LEU A 161 4.18 2.18 -2.88
CA LEU A 161 3.27 1.02 -2.92
C LEU A 161 1.99 1.27 -2.13
N TYR A 162 2.09 1.88 -0.94
CA TYR A 162 0.91 2.24 -0.15
C TYR A 162 0.06 3.31 -0.83
N ALA A 163 0.68 4.37 -1.35
CA ALA A 163 0.01 5.42 -2.11
C ALA A 163 -0.72 4.83 -3.33
N PHE A 164 -0.05 3.93 -4.04
CA PHE A 164 -0.58 3.24 -5.20
C PHE A 164 -1.84 2.43 -4.86
N ASN A 165 -1.77 1.59 -3.82
CA ASN A 165 -2.91 0.81 -3.37
C ASN A 165 -4.08 1.70 -2.93
N ALA A 166 -3.80 2.75 -2.14
CA ALA A 166 -4.82 3.69 -1.67
C ALA A 166 -5.59 4.31 -2.85
N ILE A 167 -4.88 4.69 -3.92
CA ILE A 167 -5.46 5.31 -5.10
C ILE A 167 -6.35 4.36 -5.90
N ILE A 168 -5.86 3.16 -6.18
CA ILE A 168 -6.65 2.20 -6.96
C ILE A 168 -7.85 1.69 -6.16
N TYR A 169 -7.67 1.41 -4.86
CA TYR A 169 -8.74 0.97 -3.97
C TYR A 169 -9.88 1.99 -3.89
N THR A 170 -9.56 3.24 -3.54
CA THR A 170 -10.57 4.28 -3.35
C THR A 170 -11.22 4.71 -4.66
N GLY A 171 -10.44 4.82 -5.75
CA GLY A 171 -10.99 5.17 -7.06
C GLY A 171 -11.98 4.15 -7.59
N TYR A 172 -11.81 2.85 -7.25
CA TYR A 172 -12.76 1.80 -7.67
C TYR A 172 -14.10 1.93 -6.95
N ASN A 173 -14.08 2.33 -5.68
CA ASN A 173 -15.28 2.45 -4.87
C ASN A 173 -16.11 3.70 -5.20
N ILE A 174 -15.61 4.61 -6.06
CA ILE A 174 -16.27 5.87 -6.37
C ILE A 174 -16.59 5.92 -7.88
N SER A 175 -17.84 5.66 -8.22
CA SER A 175 -18.37 5.56 -9.60
C SER A 175 -18.14 6.81 -10.47
N ASP A 176 -18.00 7.97 -9.82
CA ASP A 176 -17.87 9.29 -10.43
C ASP A 176 -16.50 9.95 -10.19
N ALA A 177 -15.50 9.16 -9.77
CA ALA A 177 -14.18 9.64 -9.34
C ALA A 177 -13.54 10.67 -10.28
N CYS A 178 -13.92 10.63 -11.57
CA CYS A 178 -13.25 11.36 -12.65
C CYS A 178 -14.19 12.10 -13.61
N LYS A 179 -15.42 12.42 -13.19
CA LYS A 179 -16.41 13.05 -14.09
C LYS A 179 -16.07 14.46 -14.60
N ASN A 180 -15.16 15.22 -13.97
CA ASN A 180 -15.00 16.66 -14.30
C ASN A 180 -13.58 17.26 -14.36
N LYS A 181 -12.52 16.45 -14.37
CA LYS A 181 -11.16 16.84 -14.80
C LYS A 181 -10.37 15.56 -14.92
N GLY A 182 -9.64 15.38 -16.01
CA GLY A 182 -8.98 14.12 -16.34
C GLY A 182 -8.16 13.58 -15.18
N CYS A 183 -8.65 12.52 -14.53
CA CYS A 183 -7.86 11.70 -13.63
C CYS A 183 -6.84 10.93 -14.45
N ASN A 184 -5.80 11.64 -14.89
CA ASN A 184 -4.62 10.99 -15.38
C ASN A 184 -3.79 10.68 -14.15
N TYR A 185 -3.82 9.44 -13.70
CA TYR A 185 -2.88 8.99 -12.70
C TYR A 185 -1.55 8.72 -13.40
N ASP A 186 -0.82 9.80 -13.69
CA ASP A 186 0.49 9.74 -14.37
C ASP A 186 1.55 9.00 -13.54
N TYR A 187 1.23 8.66 -12.29
CA TYR A 187 2.04 7.90 -11.34
C TYR A 187 1.84 6.38 -11.48
N LEU A 188 0.82 5.92 -12.23
CA LEU A 188 0.45 4.50 -12.35
C LEU A 188 1.62 3.63 -12.78
N GLU A 189 2.29 4.05 -13.86
CA GLU A 189 3.39 3.31 -14.47
C GLU A 189 4.57 3.16 -13.49
N GLU A 190 4.94 4.24 -12.81
CA GLU A 190 6.05 4.24 -11.86
C GLU A 190 5.75 3.38 -10.63
N ALA A 191 4.54 3.46 -10.09
CA ALA A 191 4.12 2.62 -8.98
C ALA A 191 4.07 1.13 -9.36
N LEU A 192 3.64 0.82 -10.59
CA LEU A 192 3.63 -0.55 -11.11
C LEU A 192 5.05 -1.11 -11.29
N ILE A 193 5.96 -0.30 -11.83
CA ILE A 193 7.37 -0.67 -11.94
C ILE A 193 7.95 -0.94 -10.55
N GLU A 194 7.67 -0.08 -9.57
CA GLU A 194 8.09 -0.28 -8.18
C GLU A 194 7.53 -1.59 -7.61
N PHE A 195 6.25 -1.87 -7.83
CA PHE A 195 5.61 -3.11 -7.37
C PHE A 195 6.26 -4.35 -7.97
N ILE A 196 6.46 -4.38 -9.30
CA ILE A 196 7.10 -5.50 -9.99
C ILE A 196 8.56 -5.67 -9.53
N ASN A 197 9.30 -4.56 -9.38
CA ASN A 197 10.68 -4.60 -8.90
C ASN A 197 10.76 -5.12 -7.46
N SER A 198 9.78 -4.78 -6.62
CA SER A 198 9.67 -5.29 -5.25
C SER A 198 9.44 -6.80 -5.22
N ILE A 199 8.56 -7.31 -6.09
CA ILE A 199 8.35 -8.76 -6.26
C ILE A 199 9.67 -9.44 -6.64
N LYS A 200 10.37 -8.91 -7.64
CA LYS A 200 11.65 -9.45 -8.11
C LYS A 200 12.71 -9.41 -7.00
N LYS A 201 12.88 -8.28 -6.31
CA LYS A 201 13.82 -8.09 -5.19
C LYS A 201 13.57 -9.11 -4.06
N CYS A 202 12.30 -9.42 -3.79
CA CYS A 202 11.90 -10.31 -2.69
C CYS A 202 11.52 -11.74 -3.13
N SER A 203 11.78 -12.10 -4.40
CA SER A 203 11.38 -13.38 -4.99
C SER A 203 12.25 -14.55 -4.52
N SER A 204 13.52 -14.31 -4.21
CA SER A 204 14.40 -15.26 -3.53
C SER A 204 14.10 -15.29 -2.03
N ASP A 205 14.41 -16.41 -1.37
CA ASP A 205 14.14 -16.60 0.06
C ASP A 205 14.94 -15.56 0.88
N SER A 206 14.26 -14.45 1.15
CA SER A 206 14.80 -13.21 1.70
C SER A 206 14.16 -12.92 3.05
N SER A 207 13.76 -13.98 3.78
CA SER A 207 13.08 -13.92 5.08
C SER A 207 13.80 -13.08 6.14
N ASN A 208 15.07 -12.73 5.90
CA ASN A 208 15.90 -11.90 6.77
C ASN A 208 16.08 -10.45 6.26
N ASN A 209 15.46 -10.06 5.15
CA ASN A 209 15.54 -8.69 4.64
C ASN A 209 14.35 -7.86 5.16
N ALA A 210 14.65 -6.79 5.91
CA ALA A 210 13.67 -5.87 6.48
C ALA A 210 12.71 -5.29 5.43
N TYR A 211 13.22 -4.91 4.27
CA TYR A 211 12.39 -4.44 3.14
C TYR A 211 11.41 -5.50 2.68
N CYS A 212 11.88 -6.74 2.51
CA CYS A 212 11.02 -7.82 2.06
C CYS A 212 9.99 -8.18 3.12
N ASN A 213 10.30 -8.07 4.41
CA ASN A 213 9.30 -8.27 5.46
C ASN A 213 8.17 -7.22 5.39
N GLU A 214 8.49 -5.94 5.17
CA GLU A 214 7.49 -4.89 4.94
C GLU A 214 6.68 -5.14 3.66
N PHE A 215 7.37 -5.49 2.57
CA PHE A 215 6.71 -5.79 1.31
C PHE A 215 5.80 -7.02 1.40
N ASN A 216 6.16 -8.04 2.19
CA ASN A 216 5.33 -9.23 2.40
C ASN A 216 4.05 -8.89 3.17
N GLU A 217 4.12 -7.98 4.13
CA GLU A 217 2.94 -7.48 4.82
C GLU A 217 2.03 -6.71 3.84
N PHE A 218 2.61 -5.86 2.98
CA PHE A 218 1.86 -5.22 1.89
C PHE A 218 1.21 -6.26 0.94
N LEU A 219 1.94 -7.28 0.49
CA LEU A 219 1.39 -8.34 -0.36
C LEU A 219 0.24 -9.09 0.31
N SER A 220 0.29 -9.30 1.63
CA SER A 220 -0.77 -9.98 2.37
C SER A 220 -2.12 -9.25 2.27
N VAL A 221 -2.08 -7.92 2.15
CA VAL A 221 -3.26 -7.08 1.92
C VAL A 221 -3.78 -7.25 0.50
N CYS A 222 -2.90 -7.49 -0.47
CA CYS A 222 -3.27 -7.66 -1.87
C CYS A 222 -3.87 -9.05 -2.18
N ASN A 223 -3.96 -9.96 -1.23
CA ASN A 223 -4.59 -11.26 -1.47
C ASN A 223 -6.05 -11.10 -1.90
N ASP A 224 -6.51 -11.92 -2.85
CA ASP A 224 -7.81 -11.79 -3.54
C ASP A 224 -9.04 -11.75 -2.62
N GLY A 225 -8.93 -12.21 -1.38
CA GLY A 225 -9.99 -12.12 -0.37
C GLY A 225 -10.15 -10.75 0.30
N ASN A 226 -9.22 -9.82 0.08
CA ASN A 226 -9.24 -8.52 0.76
C ASN A 226 -9.91 -7.45 -0.10
N THR A 227 -11.09 -7.02 0.34
CA THR A 227 -11.88 -5.97 -0.33
C THR A 227 -11.23 -4.59 -0.27
N TYR A 228 -10.29 -4.38 0.66
CA TYR A 228 -9.60 -3.11 0.92
C TYR A 228 -8.32 -2.88 0.08
N SER A 229 -8.08 -3.75 -0.90
CA SER A 229 -6.98 -3.61 -1.85
C SER A 229 -7.45 -3.19 -3.23
N GLY A 230 -6.67 -2.36 -3.91
CA GLY A 230 -6.78 -2.05 -5.34
C GLY A 230 -6.13 -3.10 -6.23
N ILE A 231 -5.25 -3.91 -5.65
CA ILE A 231 -4.46 -4.96 -6.30
C ILE A 231 -4.93 -6.30 -5.74
N SER A 232 -5.17 -7.26 -6.63
CA SER A 232 -5.43 -8.64 -6.25
C SER A 232 -4.27 -9.52 -6.75
N ILE A 233 -3.73 -10.36 -5.86
CA ILE A 233 -2.75 -11.39 -6.20
C ILE A 233 -3.33 -12.78 -5.93
N ASN A 234 -3.03 -13.72 -6.81
CA ASN A 234 -3.43 -15.12 -6.70
C ASN A 234 -2.25 -16.04 -7.06
N ASP A 235 -2.20 -17.22 -6.45
CA ASP A 235 -1.25 -18.29 -6.80
C ASP A 235 -1.76 -19.17 -7.96
N VAL A 236 -3.05 -19.04 -8.30
CA VAL A 236 -3.69 -19.71 -9.44
C VAL A 236 -4.19 -18.67 -10.45
N TYR A 237 -3.97 -18.96 -11.73
CA TYR A 237 -4.52 -18.15 -12.80
C TYR A 237 -6.04 -18.25 -12.81
N LYS A 238 -6.73 -17.12 -12.62
CA LYS A 238 -8.21 -17.05 -12.63
C LYS A 238 -8.81 -16.76 -14.01
N GLY A 239 -8.00 -16.82 -15.07
CA GLY A 239 -8.44 -16.41 -16.41
C GLY A 239 -8.52 -14.89 -16.56
N TYR A 240 -8.89 -14.46 -17.77
CA TYR A 240 -9.51 -13.15 -17.95
C TYR A 240 -10.91 -13.24 -17.33
N SER A 241 -11.07 -12.65 -16.15
CA SER A 241 -12.36 -12.58 -15.47
C SER A 241 -13.43 -12.04 -16.43
N THR A 242 -14.55 -12.76 -16.55
CA THR A 242 -15.75 -12.23 -17.21
C THR A 242 -16.39 -11.11 -16.39
N ASP A 243 -16.10 -11.07 -15.09
CA ASP A 243 -16.39 -9.92 -14.23
C ASP A 243 -15.39 -8.80 -14.54
N ARG A 244 -15.92 -7.72 -15.12
CA ARG A 244 -15.18 -6.53 -15.56
C ARG A 244 -14.55 -5.75 -14.39
N SER A 245 -14.73 -6.19 -13.15
CA SER A 245 -14.23 -5.57 -11.92
C SER A 245 -12.71 -5.57 -11.81
N ASN A 246 -12.00 -6.56 -12.38
CA ASN A 246 -10.55 -6.70 -12.30
C ASN A 246 -9.92 -6.96 -13.68
N LYS A 247 -8.77 -6.34 -13.94
CA LYS A 247 -7.99 -6.54 -15.16
C LYS A 247 -6.68 -7.24 -14.85
N TYR A 248 -6.39 -8.32 -15.57
CA TYR A 248 -5.11 -9.02 -15.49
C TYR A 248 -3.98 -8.09 -15.90
N LEU A 249 -2.94 -8.03 -15.07
CA LEU A 249 -1.77 -7.18 -15.28
C LEU A 249 -0.59 -8.02 -15.77
N SER A 250 -0.10 -8.94 -14.95
CA SER A 250 1.10 -9.73 -15.22
C SER A 250 1.15 -10.98 -14.33
N VAL A 251 2.11 -11.86 -14.61
CA VAL A 251 2.50 -12.96 -13.73
C VAL A 251 3.96 -12.83 -13.38
N GLU A 252 4.28 -12.88 -12.10
CA GLU A 252 5.65 -12.81 -11.59
C GLU A 252 5.97 -14.05 -10.77
N LYS A 253 7.24 -14.45 -10.72
CA LYS A 253 7.68 -15.55 -9.85
C LYS A 253 8.04 -14.98 -8.48
N TYR A 254 7.49 -15.54 -7.41
CA TYR A 254 7.75 -15.11 -6.04
C TYR A 254 7.78 -16.32 -5.11
N LYS A 255 8.89 -16.53 -4.41
CA LYS A 255 9.13 -17.70 -3.54
C LYS A 255 8.76 -19.02 -4.24
N GLU A 256 9.29 -19.20 -5.44
CA GLU A 256 9.08 -20.38 -6.30
C GLU A 256 7.64 -20.62 -6.79
N LYS A 257 6.70 -19.69 -6.52
CA LYS A 257 5.31 -19.78 -6.96
C LYS A 257 4.99 -18.67 -7.97
N PRO A 258 4.09 -18.92 -8.93
CA PRO A 258 3.55 -17.85 -9.74
C PRO A 258 2.63 -16.96 -8.89
N LEU A 259 2.77 -15.65 -9.04
CA LEU A 259 1.83 -14.64 -8.56
C LEU A 259 1.16 -13.99 -9.75
N TYR A 260 -0.11 -14.29 -9.95
CA TYR A 260 -0.96 -13.66 -10.94
C TYR A 260 -1.51 -12.36 -10.35
N ILE A 261 -1.16 -11.24 -10.99
CA ILE A 261 -1.47 -9.89 -10.51
C ILE A 261 -2.65 -9.35 -11.31
N TYR A 262 -3.63 -8.83 -10.59
CA TYR A 262 -4.83 -8.20 -11.11
C TYR A 262 -4.99 -6.83 -10.47
N ILE A 263 -5.55 -5.90 -11.22
CA ILE A 263 -5.86 -4.55 -10.75
C ILE A 263 -7.34 -4.27 -10.91
N LYS A 264 -7.95 -3.67 -9.89
CA LYS A 264 -9.33 -3.20 -9.97
C LYS A 264 -9.51 -2.27 -11.16
N ASN A 265 -10.37 -2.70 -12.07
CA ASN A 265 -10.61 -2.06 -13.36
C ASN A 265 -11.38 -0.76 -13.13
N ASN A 266 -10.61 0.31 -13.14
CA ASN A 266 -11.11 1.66 -13.02
C ASN A 266 -11.21 2.30 -14.40
N LYS A 267 -12.37 2.86 -14.75
CA LYS A 267 -12.61 3.50 -16.06
C LYS A 267 -11.62 4.64 -16.38
N TRP A 268 -11.04 5.24 -15.35
CA TRP A 268 -10.09 6.34 -15.47
C TRP A 268 -8.62 5.89 -15.59
N LEU A 269 -8.31 4.61 -15.36
CA LEU A 269 -6.97 4.08 -15.60
C LEU A 269 -6.75 3.96 -17.11
N LYS A 270 -5.73 4.66 -17.61
CA LYS A 270 -5.31 4.58 -19.01
C LYS A 270 -4.44 3.34 -19.22
N PHE A 271 -5.06 2.17 -19.28
CA PHE A 271 -4.36 0.90 -19.49
C PHE A 271 -3.47 0.89 -20.75
N ASP A 272 -3.85 1.64 -21.78
CA ASP A 272 -3.06 1.72 -23.02
C ASP A 272 -1.67 2.30 -22.77
N LYS A 273 -1.51 3.23 -21.80
CA LYS A 273 -0.21 3.80 -21.43
C LYS A 273 0.73 2.77 -20.81
N ILE A 274 0.17 1.83 -20.04
CA ILE A 274 0.92 0.79 -19.35
C ILE A 274 0.91 -0.54 -20.10
N SER A 275 0.40 -0.58 -21.34
CA SER A 275 0.27 -1.80 -22.13
C SER A 275 1.60 -2.54 -22.32
N HIS A 276 2.70 -1.79 -22.42
CA HIS A 276 4.05 -2.32 -22.48
C HIS A 276 4.50 -3.06 -21.21
N LEU A 277 3.88 -2.77 -20.05
CA LEU A 277 4.08 -3.49 -18.79
C LEU A 277 3.16 -4.72 -18.66
N LEU A 278 2.04 -4.75 -19.40
CA LEU A 278 1.05 -5.85 -19.37
C LEU A 278 1.51 -7.10 -20.14
N HIS A 279 2.50 -6.93 -21.01
CA HIS A 279 3.03 -7.98 -21.87
C HIS A 279 4.56 -7.91 -21.87
N THR A 280 5.20 -8.37 -20.80
CA THR A 280 6.59 -8.81 -20.90
C THR A 280 6.60 -10.13 -21.66
N GLU A 281 6.83 -10.02 -22.97
CA GLU A 281 6.94 -11.08 -23.98
C GLU A 281 8.05 -12.13 -23.74
N ASN A 282 8.53 -12.30 -22.49
CA ASN A 282 9.54 -13.29 -22.12
C ASN A 282 9.22 -14.05 -20.82
N SER A 283 7.96 -14.06 -20.34
CA SER A 283 7.54 -15.14 -19.44
C SER A 283 7.28 -16.37 -20.30
N THR A 284 8.17 -17.35 -20.17
CA THR A 284 8.02 -18.69 -20.70
C THR A 284 6.57 -19.13 -20.53
N THR A 285 5.92 -19.39 -21.66
CA THR A 285 4.61 -20.00 -21.76
C THR A 285 4.60 -21.22 -20.84
N ILE A 286 4.06 -21.08 -19.63
CA ILE A 286 3.66 -22.25 -18.84
C ILE A 286 2.40 -22.76 -19.53
N VAL A 287 2.63 -23.43 -20.66
CA VAL A 287 1.72 -24.42 -21.18
C VAL A 287 1.64 -25.43 -20.06
N ALA A 288 0.52 -25.45 -19.35
CA ALA A 288 0.13 -26.61 -18.58
C ALA A 288 0.09 -27.76 -19.59
N THR A 289 1.16 -28.55 -19.65
CA THR A 289 1.22 -29.78 -20.42
C THR A 289 0.34 -30.80 -19.71
N SER A 290 -0.98 -30.66 -19.88
CA SER A 290 -1.84 -31.83 -19.87
C SER A 290 -1.41 -32.66 -21.08
N VAL A 291 -0.64 -33.71 -20.81
CA VAL A 291 -0.35 -34.77 -21.75
C VAL A 291 -1.67 -35.26 -22.33
N VAL A 292 -1.99 -34.87 -23.56
CA VAL A 292 -2.43 -35.69 -24.71
C VAL A 292 -2.78 -34.74 -25.87
N GLY A 293 -2.01 -34.83 -26.95
CA GLY A 293 -2.52 -34.62 -28.32
C GLY A 293 -2.55 -33.20 -28.89
N SER A 294 -1.65 -32.97 -29.85
CA SER A 294 -1.77 -32.03 -30.98
C SER A 294 -1.34 -30.58 -30.77
N ALA A 295 -0.10 -30.32 -31.19
CA ALA A 295 0.44 -29.01 -31.50
C ALA A 295 -0.33 -28.36 -32.68
N VAL A 296 -0.89 -27.16 -32.49
CA VAL A 296 -1.06 -26.13 -33.54
C VAL A 296 -1.04 -24.75 -32.87
N GLY A 297 -0.24 -23.83 -33.41
CA GLY A 297 0.03 -22.49 -32.86
C GLY A 297 -1.20 -21.58 -32.81
N LEU A 298 -1.40 -20.95 -31.64
CA LEU A 298 -2.47 -19.98 -31.38
C LEU A 298 -2.00 -18.52 -31.36
N SER A 299 -0.71 -18.24 -31.59
CA SER A 299 -0.17 -16.89 -31.47
C SER A 299 -0.50 -15.95 -32.63
N SER A 300 -1.10 -16.44 -33.72
CA SER A 300 -1.45 -15.60 -34.88
C SER A 300 -2.93 -15.18 -34.92
N ILE A 301 -3.81 -15.79 -34.13
CA ILE A 301 -5.26 -15.55 -34.22
C ILE A 301 -5.67 -14.23 -33.55
N PHE A 302 -5.02 -13.83 -32.45
CA PHE A 302 -5.36 -12.59 -31.75
C PHE A 302 -4.96 -11.33 -32.54
N TYR A 303 -3.87 -11.36 -33.30
CA TYR A 303 -3.47 -10.24 -34.15
C TYR A 303 -4.47 -10.01 -35.31
N TYR A 304 -5.02 -11.08 -35.89
CA TYR A 304 -6.01 -10.97 -36.96
C TYR A 304 -7.38 -10.48 -36.46
N LEU A 305 -7.83 -10.92 -35.28
CA LEU A 305 -9.12 -10.48 -34.73
C LEU A 305 -9.12 -8.99 -34.33
N TYR A 306 -8.00 -8.46 -33.82
CA TYR A 306 -7.89 -7.04 -33.49
C TYR A 306 -7.86 -6.14 -34.74
N LYS A 307 -7.21 -6.60 -35.83
CA LYS A 307 -7.11 -5.85 -37.08
C LYS A 307 -8.43 -5.80 -37.86
N VAL A 308 -9.25 -6.86 -37.79
CA VAL A 308 -10.54 -6.93 -38.49
C VAL A 308 -11.60 -6.02 -37.83
N SER A 309 -11.53 -5.76 -36.52
CA SER A 309 -12.48 -4.87 -35.84
C SER A 309 -12.25 -3.36 -36.05
N LEU A 310 -11.10 -2.95 -36.59
CA LEU A 310 -10.74 -1.54 -36.80
C LEU A 310 -11.07 -1.00 -38.20
N ASN A 311 -11.53 -1.87 -39.13
CA ASN A 311 -12.02 -1.45 -40.44
C ASN A 311 -13.50 -1.85 -40.60
N PRO A 312 -14.46 -1.00 -40.22
CA PRO A 312 -15.81 -1.14 -40.70
C PRO A 312 -15.87 -0.72 -42.18
N ILE A 313 -16.47 -1.56 -43.03
CA ILE A 313 -16.88 -1.24 -44.41
C ILE A 313 -17.92 -0.14 -44.39
#